data_AF-A0A418DP62-F1
#
_entry.id   AF-A0A418DP62-F1
#
_cell.length_a   1.000
_cell.length_b   1.000
_cell.length_c   1.000
_cell.angle_alpha   90.00
_cell.angle_beta   90.00
_cell.angle_gamma   90.00
#
_symmetry.space_group_name_H-M   'P 1'
#
loop_
_entity.id
_entity.type
_entity.pdbx_description
1 polymer ?
#
loop_
_entity_poly.entity_id
_entity_poly.type
_entity_poly.pdbx_seq_one_letter_code
_entity_poly.pdbx_strand_id
1 'polypeptide(L)'
;MKASKPSTKLTAADVPLFAVNDIILVKHGIEIFDAKILRLDENSMGVMKKKSKVVDPFDDSVVIKDHARDLEEEVQVSIPIPMTLKKVLIDDWKKITQEQQWIDMPRVPSVRSITRPMLEGLEAYFNRALPLILLYRHERAQYNQIAASSTVTDDSSAADRAAAAPAAIYGAEHLLRLFGTAIDGLVW
;
A
#
# COMPACT_ATOMS: atom_id res chain seq x y z
N MET A 1 44.35 -8.75 61.42
CA MET A 1 44.35 -8.37 60.00
C MET A 1 42.94 -8.55 59.45
N LYS A 2 42.39 -7.46 58.91
CA LYS A 2 41.25 -7.29 57.99
C LYS A 2 39.87 -7.87 58.35
N ALA A 3 38.97 -6.92 58.61
CA ALA A 3 37.53 -7.06 58.74
C ALA A 3 36.87 -7.49 57.42
N SER A 4 35.81 -8.30 57.52
CA SER A 4 34.92 -8.69 56.45
C SER A 4 33.50 -8.22 56.78
N LYS A 5 32.94 -7.41 55.86
CA LYS A 5 31.52 -7.11 55.51
C LYS A 5 31.44 -5.67 54.93
N PRO A 6 30.39 -5.26 54.16
CA PRO A 6 29.25 -6.00 53.59
C PRO A 6 28.91 -5.69 52.10
N SER A 7 27.97 -6.48 51.56
CA SER A 7 27.10 -6.33 50.37
C SER A 7 26.88 -4.93 49.76
N THR A 8 26.89 -4.83 48.42
CA THR A 8 26.09 -3.83 47.69
C THR A 8 25.33 -4.49 46.54
N LYS A 9 24.01 -4.53 46.66
CA LYS A 9 23.06 -4.93 45.62
C LYS A 9 23.13 -3.88 44.49
N LEU A 10 23.36 -4.30 43.24
CA LEU A 10 23.16 -3.43 42.08
C LEU A 10 21.65 -3.36 41.79
N THR A 11 21.09 -2.16 41.93
CA THR A 11 19.70 -1.83 41.65
C THR A 11 19.50 -1.59 40.15
N ALA A 12 18.35 -2.00 39.61
CA ALA A 12 17.97 -1.95 38.18
C ALA A 12 17.69 -0.52 37.65
N ALA A 13 18.43 0.49 38.10
CA ALA A 13 18.18 1.91 37.79
C ALA A 13 19.14 2.52 36.76
N ASP A 14 20.22 1.83 36.37
CA ASP A 14 21.30 2.41 35.56
C ASP A 14 21.41 1.84 34.13
N VAL A 15 20.38 1.15 33.63
CA VAL A 15 20.38 0.71 32.21
C VAL A 15 19.76 1.84 31.37
N PRO A 16 20.51 2.45 30.43
CA PRO A 16 19.96 3.49 29.57
C PRO A 16 18.82 2.92 28.73
N LEU A 17 17.70 3.66 28.68
CA LEU A 17 16.45 3.25 28.04
C LEU A 17 16.60 2.96 26.54
N PHE A 18 17.63 3.51 25.89
CA PHE A 18 17.96 3.31 24.49
C PHE A 18 19.47 3.21 24.29
N ALA A 19 19.91 2.37 23.36
CA ALA A 19 21.31 2.23 22.95
C ALA A 19 21.56 2.85 21.57
N VAL A 20 22.83 3.19 21.31
CA VAL A 20 23.27 3.60 19.98
C VAL A 20 23.05 2.43 19.01
N ASN A 21 22.43 2.72 17.86
CA ASN A 21 21.93 1.81 16.84
C ASN A 21 20.53 1.22 17.04
N ASP A 22 19.83 1.52 18.13
CA ASP A 22 18.43 1.13 18.27
C ASP A 22 17.55 1.87 17.26
N ILE A 23 16.55 1.15 16.73
CA ILE A 23 15.50 1.72 15.88
C ILE A 23 14.36 2.17 16.79
N ILE A 24 14.04 3.46 16.74
CA ILE A 24 12.97 4.08 17.52
C ILE A 24 11.97 4.76 16.61
N LEU A 25 10.72 4.82 17.04
CA LEU A 25 9.66 5.56 16.35
C LEU A 25 9.73 7.03 16.74
N VAL A 26 9.93 7.92 15.76
CA VAL A 26 10.00 9.37 15.95
C VAL A 26 8.83 10.05 15.26
N LYS A 27 8.16 10.94 15.99
CA LYS A 27 7.05 11.76 15.48
C LYS A 27 7.60 13.07 14.93
N HIS A 28 7.35 13.36 13.64
CA HIS A 28 7.60 14.66 13.04
C HIS A 28 6.34 15.11 12.28
N GLY A 29 5.74 16.23 12.68
CA GLY A 29 4.45 16.66 12.13
C GLY A 29 3.32 15.66 12.44
N ILE A 30 2.68 15.13 11.40
CA ILE A 30 1.55 14.17 11.45
C ILE A 30 2.05 12.72 11.26
N GLU A 31 3.31 12.52 10.90
CA GLU A 31 3.87 11.22 10.51
C GLU A 31 4.79 10.62 11.58
N ILE A 32 4.93 9.28 11.55
CA ILE A 32 5.77 8.49 12.46
C ILE A 32 6.77 7.71 11.60
N PHE A 33 8.06 7.80 11.94
CA PHE A 33 9.15 7.18 11.19
C PHE A 33 10.01 6.28 12.07
N ASP A 34 10.58 5.24 11.47
CA ASP A 34 11.68 4.48 12.06
C ASP A 34 12.98 5.28 11.92
N ALA A 35 13.57 5.67 13.05
CA ALA A 35 14.84 6.41 13.10
C ALA A 35 15.88 5.63 13.90
N LYS A 36 17.13 5.63 13.41
CA LYS A 36 18.25 4.97 14.09
C LYS A 36 18.98 5.95 14.99
N ILE A 37 19.17 5.61 16.27
CA ILE A 37 19.92 6.45 17.21
C ILE A 37 21.40 6.42 16.82
N LEU A 38 21.94 7.56 16.39
CA LEU A 38 23.35 7.64 15.94
C LEU A 38 24.31 8.02 17.08
N ARG A 39 23.90 8.87 18.02
CA ARG A 39 24.68 9.31 19.20
C ARG A 39 23.75 9.73 20.35
N LEU A 40 24.22 9.59 21.59
CA LEU A 40 23.56 10.07 22.81
C LEU A 40 24.49 11.08 23.47
N ASP A 41 24.10 12.36 23.52
CA ASP A 41 24.89 13.41 24.17
C ASP A 41 24.30 13.70 25.56
N GLU A 42 25.09 13.49 26.63
CA GLU A 42 24.63 13.59 28.03
C GLU A 42 24.59 15.02 28.59
N ASN A 43 24.73 16.07 27.78
CA ASN A 43 24.97 17.42 28.30
C ASN A 43 24.10 18.50 27.64
N SER A 44 22.82 18.56 28.00
CA SER A 44 21.93 19.67 27.64
C SER A 44 21.66 20.59 28.83
N MET A 45 22.58 21.50 29.16
CA MET A 45 22.30 22.72 29.94
C MET A 45 23.23 23.88 29.54
N GLY A 46 22.71 24.96 28.93
CA GLY A 46 23.49 26.20 28.72
C GLY A 46 23.09 27.20 27.61
N VAL A 47 21.91 27.82 27.70
CA VAL A 47 21.60 29.28 27.56
C VAL A 47 22.33 30.20 26.52
N MET A 48 21.53 30.73 25.56
CA MET A 48 21.41 32.12 25.01
C MET A 48 22.04 32.64 23.68
N LYS A 49 21.09 33.08 22.80
CA LYS A 49 20.95 34.35 22.02
C LYS A 49 21.65 34.53 20.66
N LYS A 50 20.83 34.53 19.58
CA LYS A 50 20.90 35.49 18.47
C LYS A 50 19.48 35.91 18.06
N LYS A 51 19.18 37.22 18.08
CA LYS A 51 17.94 37.80 17.58
C LYS A 51 17.88 37.58 16.05
N SER A 52 16.84 36.93 15.56
CA SER A 52 16.51 36.90 14.14
C SER A 52 15.04 37.29 13.98
N LYS A 53 14.77 38.16 13.01
CA LYS A 53 13.51 38.81 12.71
C LYS A 53 12.44 37.73 12.45
N VAL A 54 11.37 37.71 13.25
CA VAL A 54 10.21 36.86 13.01
C VAL A 54 9.58 37.33 11.69
N VAL A 55 9.79 36.56 10.64
CA VAL A 55 9.02 36.67 9.39
C VAL A 55 7.80 35.77 9.60
N ASP A 56 6.62 36.34 9.46
CA ASP A 56 5.37 35.61 9.66
C ASP A 56 5.25 34.51 8.60
N PRO A 57 5.05 33.23 8.96
CA PRO A 57 4.93 32.13 8.00
C PRO A 57 3.69 32.22 7.08
N PHE A 58 2.80 33.19 7.31
CA PHE A 58 1.56 33.40 6.55
C PHE A 58 1.59 34.64 5.63
N ASP A 59 2.74 35.28 5.42
CA ASP A 59 2.87 36.37 4.44
C ASP A 59 2.97 35.80 3.00
N ASP A 60 1.84 35.78 2.31
CA ASP A 60 1.65 35.28 0.94
C ASP A 60 2.44 36.06 -0.16
N SER A 61 3.25 37.07 0.20
CA SER A 61 3.96 37.91 -0.77
C SER A 61 5.40 37.47 -1.11
N VAL A 62 5.95 36.44 -0.46
CA VAL A 62 7.31 35.97 -0.77
C VAL A 62 7.28 34.86 -1.82
N VAL A 63 7.18 35.28 -3.09
CA VAL A 63 7.42 34.42 -4.25
C VAL A 63 8.91 34.11 -4.33
N ILE A 64 9.35 32.99 -3.74
CA ILE A 64 10.64 32.39 -4.10
C ILE A 64 10.44 31.62 -5.40
N LYS A 65 10.63 32.35 -6.51
CA LYS A 65 11.04 31.76 -7.77
C LYS A 65 12.43 31.17 -7.57
N ASP A 66 12.54 29.85 -7.57
CA ASP A 66 13.35 29.10 -8.54
C ASP A 66 13.60 27.65 -8.07
N HIS A 67 13.36 26.71 -9.00
CA HIS A 67 13.52 25.24 -8.93
C HIS A 67 12.40 24.41 -8.28
N ALA A 68 11.18 24.48 -8.84
CA ALA A 68 10.15 23.47 -8.66
C ALA A 68 9.77 22.85 -10.02
N ARG A 69 10.42 21.74 -10.38
CA ARG A 69 9.84 20.75 -11.29
C ARG A 69 10.16 19.39 -10.72
N ASP A 70 9.11 18.59 -10.61
CA ASP A 70 9.10 17.16 -10.33
C ASP A 70 9.20 16.80 -8.84
N LEU A 71 8.34 17.43 -8.03
CA LEU A 71 7.70 16.70 -6.92
C LEU A 71 6.57 15.91 -7.56
N GLU A 72 6.74 14.60 -7.65
CA GLU A 72 5.70 13.64 -7.98
C GLU A 72 4.50 13.95 -7.08
N GLU A 73 3.45 14.58 -7.64
CA GLU A 73 2.18 14.71 -6.94
C GLU A 73 1.77 13.29 -6.55
N GLU A 74 1.73 12.99 -5.26
CA GLU A 74 1.20 11.72 -4.76
C GLU A 74 -0.21 11.56 -5.34
N VAL A 75 -0.34 10.75 -6.39
CA VAL A 75 -1.61 10.53 -7.05
C VAL A 75 -2.47 9.75 -6.07
N GLN A 76 -3.29 10.46 -5.29
CA GLN A 76 -4.33 9.86 -4.48
C GLN A 76 -5.38 9.26 -5.41
N VAL A 77 -5.23 7.97 -5.70
CA VAL A 77 -6.23 7.19 -6.42
C VAL A 77 -7.41 6.97 -5.48
N SER A 78 -8.37 7.90 -5.51
CA SER A 78 -9.65 7.76 -4.81
C SER A 78 -10.56 6.84 -5.61
N ILE A 79 -10.74 5.60 -5.16
CA ILE A 79 -11.77 4.71 -5.72
C ILE A 79 -13.12 5.18 -5.17
N PRO A 80 -14.03 5.73 -6.01
CA PRO A 80 -15.30 6.25 -5.53
C PRO A 80 -16.16 5.10 -5.01
N ILE A 81 -16.56 5.17 -3.73
CA ILE A 81 -17.43 4.17 -3.12
C ILE A 81 -18.87 4.44 -3.57
N PRO A 82 -19.56 3.47 -4.22
CA PRO A 82 -20.97 3.61 -4.57
C PRO A 82 -21.84 3.96 -3.35
N MET A 83 -22.85 4.81 -3.54
CA MET A 83 -23.72 5.27 -2.44
C MET A 83 -24.40 4.13 -1.68
N THR A 84 -24.68 3.01 -2.35
CA THR A 84 -25.26 1.81 -1.74
C THR A 84 -24.34 1.22 -0.68
N LEU A 85 -23.04 1.10 -0.97
CA LEU A 85 -22.04 0.61 -0.01
C LEU A 85 -21.82 1.60 1.12
N LYS A 86 -21.83 2.90 0.81
CA LYS A 86 -21.72 3.95 1.84
C LYS A 86 -22.85 3.87 2.87
N LYS A 87 -24.09 3.61 2.43
CA LYS A 87 -25.23 3.40 3.34
C LYS A 87 -25.01 2.19 4.25
N VAL A 88 -24.60 1.06 3.69
CA VAL A 88 -24.29 -0.16 4.47
C VAL A 88 -23.23 0.12 5.54
N LEU A 89 -22.18 0.87 5.20
CA LEU A 89 -21.13 1.24 6.16
C LEU A 89 -21.63 2.18 7.27
N ILE A 90 -22.50 3.15 6.94
CA ILE A 90 -23.11 4.04 7.93
C ILE A 90 -24.00 3.23 8.89
N ASP A 91 -24.78 2.28 8.37
CA ASP A 91 -25.66 1.44 9.17
C ASP A 91 -24.86 0.48 10.06
N ASP A 92 -23.76 -0.09 9.54
CA ASP A 92 -22.85 -0.94 10.32
C ASP A 92 -22.19 -0.16 11.47
N TRP A 93 -21.72 1.07 11.20
CA TRP A 93 -21.19 1.95 12.24
C TRP A 93 -22.21 2.24 13.34
N LYS A 94 -23.48 2.50 12.99
CA LYS A 94 -24.56 2.68 13.98
C LYS A 94 -24.80 1.40 14.80
N LYS A 95 -24.83 0.23 14.16
CA LYS A 95 -25.01 -1.06 14.85
C LYS A 95 -23.93 -1.32 15.89
N ILE A 96 -22.68 -1.05 15.53
CA ILE A 96 -21.53 -1.27 16.41
C ILE A 96 -21.49 -0.21 17.54
N THR A 97 -21.66 1.07 17.21
CA THR A 97 -21.40 2.17 18.16
C THR A 97 -22.62 2.61 18.97
N GLN A 98 -23.83 2.47 18.43
CA GLN A 98 -25.07 2.94 19.05
C GLN A 98 -25.90 1.78 19.61
N GLU A 99 -25.96 0.65 18.90
CA GLU A 99 -26.83 -0.49 19.26
C GLU A 99 -26.10 -1.62 19.99
N GLN A 100 -24.77 -1.54 20.11
CA GLN A 100 -23.90 -2.57 20.71
C GLN A 100 -24.13 -3.97 20.11
N GLN A 101 -24.46 -4.03 18.82
CA GLN A 101 -24.62 -5.28 18.08
C GLN A 101 -23.31 -5.65 17.41
N TRP A 102 -22.92 -6.92 17.56
CA TRP A 102 -21.69 -7.47 17.01
C TRP A 102 -22.01 -8.56 16.01
N ILE A 103 -21.08 -8.79 15.09
CA ILE A 103 -21.13 -9.90 14.16
C ILE A 103 -20.58 -11.15 14.86
N ASP A 104 -21.29 -12.27 14.73
CA ASP A 104 -20.84 -13.55 15.25
C ASP A 104 -19.58 -14.03 14.51
N MET A 105 -18.62 -14.53 15.30
CA MET A 105 -17.33 -15.03 14.82
C MET A 105 -17.18 -16.51 15.16
N PRO A 106 -16.61 -17.33 14.25
CA PRO A 106 -16.08 -17.00 12.93
C PRO A 106 -17.17 -16.77 11.88
N ARG A 107 -17.00 -15.73 11.06
CA ARG A 107 -17.98 -15.37 10.03
C ARG A 107 -17.92 -16.32 8.83
N VAL A 108 -19.09 -16.82 8.42
CA VAL A 108 -19.29 -17.55 7.16
C VAL A 108 -20.26 -16.76 6.28
N PRO A 109 -19.92 -16.48 5.01
CA PRO A 109 -18.63 -16.71 4.37
C PRO A 109 -17.52 -15.77 4.88
N SER A 110 -16.28 -16.26 4.88
CA SER A 110 -15.10 -15.43 5.20
C SER A 110 -14.71 -14.56 4.00
N VAL A 111 -13.95 -13.49 4.24
CA VAL A 111 -13.42 -12.63 3.17
C VAL A 111 -12.69 -13.46 2.12
N ARG A 112 -11.85 -14.42 2.53
CA ARG A 112 -11.14 -15.33 1.63
C ARG A 112 -12.06 -16.13 0.72
N SER A 113 -13.19 -16.61 1.23
CA SER A 113 -14.16 -17.35 0.42
C SER A 113 -14.94 -16.45 -0.54
N ILE A 114 -15.05 -15.16 -0.24
CA ILE A 114 -15.71 -14.17 -1.11
C ILE A 114 -14.75 -13.70 -2.21
N THR A 115 -13.48 -13.40 -1.88
CA THR A 115 -12.53 -12.80 -2.82
C THR A 115 -11.91 -13.81 -3.78
N ARG A 116 -11.76 -15.08 -3.38
CA ARG A 116 -11.17 -16.09 -4.25
C ARG A 116 -11.93 -16.27 -5.58
N PRO A 117 -13.27 -16.48 -5.58
CA PRO A 117 -14.03 -16.55 -6.84
C PRO A 117 -13.95 -15.26 -7.68
N MET A 118 -13.78 -14.09 -7.04
CA MET A 118 -13.62 -12.83 -7.77
C MET A 118 -12.33 -12.80 -8.58
N LEU A 119 -11.23 -13.33 -8.02
CA LEU A 119 -9.94 -13.42 -8.71
C LEU A 119 -10.01 -14.42 -9.87
N GLU A 120 -10.61 -15.59 -9.64
CA GLU A 120 -10.87 -16.60 -10.68
C GLU A 120 -11.74 -16.02 -11.81
N GLY A 121 -12.77 -15.24 -11.46
CA GLY A 121 -13.61 -14.53 -12.42
C GLY A 121 -12.87 -13.45 -13.20
N LEU A 122 -11.97 -12.71 -12.56
CA LEU A 122 -11.14 -11.69 -13.22
C LEU A 122 -10.20 -12.32 -14.26
N GLU A 123 -9.56 -13.43 -13.91
CA GLU A 123 -8.71 -14.18 -14.82
C GLU A 123 -9.50 -14.72 -16.02
N ALA A 124 -10.65 -15.34 -15.78
CA ALA A 124 -11.54 -15.83 -16.84
C ALA A 124 -12.04 -14.70 -17.75
N TYR A 125 -12.38 -13.55 -17.16
CA TYR A 125 -12.80 -12.37 -17.91
C TYR A 125 -11.65 -11.83 -18.78
N PHE A 126 -10.43 -11.73 -18.25
CA PHE A 126 -9.25 -11.33 -19.00
C PHE A 126 -9.00 -12.25 -20.21
N ASN A 127 -9.05 -13.57 -20.00
CA ASN A 127 -8.87 -14.56 -21.06
C ASN A 127 -9.87 -14.38 -22.22
N ARG A 128 -11.11 -14.00 -21.90
CA ARG A 128 -12.16 -13.74 -22.90
C ARG A 128 -12.03 -12.36 -23.55
N ALA A 129 -11.67 -11.34 -22.77
CA ALA A 129 -11.63 -9.95 -23.19
C ALA A 129 -10.40 -9.63 -24.07
N LEU A 130 -9.28 -10.32 -23.84
CA LEU A 130 -8.00 -10.02 -24.50
C LEU A 130 -8.11 -9.92 -26.03
N PRO A 131 -8.54 -10.96 -26.76
CA PRO A 131 -8.64 -10.88 -28.23
C PRO A 131 -9.73 -9.94 -28.74
N LEU A 132 -10.64 -9.50 -27.87
CA LEU A 132 -11.81 -8.69 -28.26
C LEU A 132 -11.51 -7.19 -28.16
N ILE A 133 -11.05 -6.75 -26.99
CA ILE A 133 -11.01 -5.32 -26.63
C ILE A 133 -9.67 -4.84 -26.06
N LEU A 134 -8.73 -5.74 -25.72
CA LEU A 134 -7.48 -5.34 -25.04
C LEU A 134 -6.28 -5.19 -25.98
N LEU A 135 -6.33 -5.80 -27.18
CA LEU A 135 -5.24 -5.77 -28.14
C LEU A 135 -5.41 -4.62 -29.14
N TYR A 136 -4.36 -3.81 -29.29
CA TYR A 136 -4.27 -2.83 -30.36
C TYR A 136 -4.15 -3.50 -31.71
N ARG A 137 -4.47 -2.75 -32.78
CA ARG A 137 -4.42 -3.24 -34.17
C ARG A 137 -3.10 -3.93 -34.51
N HIS A 138 -1.97 -3.40 -34.02
CA HIS A 138 -0.64 -3.92 -34.30
C HIS A 138 -0.27 -5.17 -33.49
N GLU A 139 -0.88 -5.38 -32.31
CA GLU A 139 -0.61 -6.53 -31.44
C GLU A 139 -1.36 -7.79 -31.90
N ARG A 140 -2.41 -7.65 -32.73
CA ARG A 140 -3.21 -8.77 -33.23
C ARG A 140 -2.40 -9.79 -34.04
N ALA A 141 -1.40 -9.33 -34.80
CA ALA A 141 -0.53 -10.23 -35.55
C ALA A 141 0.30 -11.13 -34.62
N GLN A 142 0.84 -10.55 -33.54
CA GLN A 142 1.59 -11.27 -32.51
C GLN A 142 0.67 -12.26 -31.77
N TYR A 143 -0.53 -11.85 -31.39
CA TYR A 143 -1.50 -12.75 -30.74
C TYR A 143 -1.83 -13.97 -31.61
N ASN A 144 -2.11 -13.76 -32.90
CA ASN A 144 -2.41 -14.86 -33.83
C ASN A 144 -1.23 -15.82 -33.99
N GLN A 145 0.01 -15.31 -33.99
CA GLN A 145 1.20 -16.14 -34.04
C GLN A 145 1.36 -17.00 -32.78
N ILE A 146 1.15 -16.41 -31.60
CA ILE A 146 1.19 -17.12 -30.31
C ILE A 146 0.08 -18.17 -30.24
N ALA A 147 -1.14 -17.83 -30.67
CA ALA A 147 -2.26 -18.76 -30.72
C ALA A 147 -2.01 -19.93 -31.69
N ALA A 148 -1.32 -19.67 -32.80
CA ALA A 148 -0.93 -20.70 -33.75
C ALA A 148 0.25 -21.58 -33.26
N SER A 149 1.18 -21.04 -32.49
CA SER A 149 2.27 -21.83 -31.88
C SER A 149 1.76 -22.70 -30.73
N SER A 150 0.79 -22.18 -29.98
CA SER A 150 0.12 -22.85 -28.86
C SER A 150 -1.01 -23.71 -29.41
N THR A 151 -0.70 -24.70 -30.24
CA THR A 151 -1.71 -25.66 -30.72
C THR A 151 -2.20 -26.52 -29.57
N VAL A 152 -3.27 -26.06 -28.92
CA VAL A 152 -4.05 -26.87 -27.99
C VAL A 152 -4.73 -27.96 -28.81
N THR A 153 -4.13 -29.14 -28.83
CA THR A 153 -4.76 -30.35 -29.36
C THR A 153 -5.77 -30.89 -28.34
N ASP A 154 -6.78 -31.66 -28.78
CA ASP A 154 -7.80 -32.21 -27.87
C ASP A 154 -7.21 -33.11 -26.76
N ASP A 155 -5.97 -33.61 -26.95
CA ASP A 155 -5.23 -34.40 -25.97
C ASP A 155 -4.45 -33.55 -24.94
N SER A 156 -4.46 -32.22 -25.06
CA SER A 156 -3.73 -31.32 -24.15
C SER A 156 -4.31 -31.39 -22.74
N SER A 157 -3.44 -31.53 -21.74
CA SER A 157 -3.87 -31.57 -20.35
C SER A 157 -4.50 -30.23 -19.93
N ALA A 158 -5.30 -30.26 -18.86
CA ALA A 158 -5.87 -29.03 -18.31
C ALA A 158 -4.78 -28.03 -17.87
N ALA A 159 -3.61 -28.53 -17.44
CA ALA A 159 -2.46 -27.70 -17.08
C ALA A 159 -1.84 -27.03 -18.31
N ASP A 160 -1.72 -27.76 -19.42
CA ASP A 160 -1.20 -27.20 -20.69
C ASP A 160 -2.14 -26.11 -21.23
N ARG A 161 -3.46 -26.32 -21.11
CA ARG A 161 -4.47 -25.31 -21.48
C ARG A 161 -4.41 -24.07 -20.60
N ALA A 162 -4.15 -24.23 -19.30
CA ALA A 162 -3.96 -23.11 -18.40
C ALA A 162 -2.67 -22.34 -18.72
N ALA A 163 -1.58 -23.04 -19.06
CA ALA A 163 -0.32 -22.40 -19.47
C ALA A 163 -0.43 -21.66 -20.82
N ALA A 164 -1.31 -22.14 -21.72
CA ALA A 164 -1.61 -21.47 -22.98
C ALA A 164 -2.64 -20.33 -22.85
N ALA A 165 -3.25 -20.14 -21.68
CA ALA A 165 -4.26 -19.10 -21.48
C ALA A 165 -3.65 -17.70 -21.56
N PRO A 166 -4.37 -16.70 -22.08
CA PRO A 166 -3.87 -15.33 -22.13
C PRO A 166 -3.34 -14.80 -20.80
N ALA A 167 -4.01 -15.11 -19.68
CA ALA A 167 -3.59 -14.70 -18.34
C ALA A 167 -2.22 -15.28 -17.92
N ALA A 168 -1.78 -16.38 -18.51
CA ALA A 168 -0.47 -16.99 -18.25
C ALA A 168 0.65 -16.41 -19.15
N ILE A 169 0.29 -15.80 -20.28
CA ILE A 169 1.23 -15.31 -21.30
C ILE A 169 1.44 -13.80 -21.20
N TYR A 170 0.36 -13.05 -20.94
CA TYR A 170 0.35 -11.59 -20.96
C TYR A 170 0.55 -10.98 -19.56
N GLY A 171 1.24 -9.84 -19.52
CA GLY A 171 1.62 -9.14 -18.29
C GLY A 171 0.66 -8.06 -17.82
N ALA A 172 1.13 -7.26 -16.86
CA ALA A 172 0.37 -6.23 -16.18
C ALA A 172 -0.15 -5.13 -17.13
N GLU A 173 0.54 -4.84 -18.24
CA GLU A 173 0.14 -3.80 -19.18
C GLU A 173 -1.21 -4.09 -19.81
N HIS A 174 -1.48 -5.35 -20.12
CA HIS A 174 -2.75 -5.80 -20.71
C HIS A 174 -3.84 -5.90 -19.64
N LEU A 175 -3.47 -6.33 -18.43
CA LEU A 175 -4.39 -6.34 -17.29
C LEU A 175 -4.87 -4.93 -16.94
N LEU A 176 -3.99 -3.93 -17.01
CA LEU A 176 -4.37 -2.53 -16.78
C LEU A 176 -5.35 -2.01 -17.83
N ARG A 177 -5.23 -2.44 -19.09
CA ARG A 177 -6.20 -2.08 -20.15
C ARG A 177 -7.60 -2.60 -19.85
N LEU A 178 -7.74 -3.68 -19.07
CA LEU A 178 -9.04 -4.18 -18.61
C LEU A 178 -9.78 -3.15 -17.75
N PHE A 179 -9.03 -2.42 -16.92
CA PHE A 179 -9.57 -1.36 -16.08
C PHE A 179 -9.69 -0.04 -16.86
N GLY A 180 -8.74 0.29 -17.75
CA GLY A 180 -8.81 1.48 -18.58
C GLY A 180 -9.96 1.47 -19.59
N THR A 181 -10.21 0.33 -20.25
CA THR A 181 -11.37 0.15 -21.13
C THR A 181 -12.69 0.25 -20.36
N ALA A 182 -12.72 -0.20 -19.11
CA ALA A 182 -13.88 -0.11 -18.23
C ALA A 182 -14.13 1.30 -17.67
N ILE A 183 -13.09 2.12 -17.48
CA ILE A 183 -13.18 3.44 -16.84
C ILE A 183 -13.44 4.56 -17.86
N ASP A 184 -12.84 4.50 -19.06
CA ASP A 184 -12.93 5.59 -20.04
C ASP A 184 -13.77 5.28 -21.28
N GLY A 185 -14.29 4.05 -21.41
CA GLY A 185 -15.09 3.64 -22.59
C GLY A 185 -14.31 3.72 -23.92
N LEU A 186 -12.99 3.89 -23.87
CA LEU A 186 -12.11 3.98 -25.02
C LEU A 186 -11.91 2.57 -25.61
N VAL A 187 -12.78 2.24 -26.57
CA VAL A 187 -12.57 1.13 -27.50
C VAL A 187 -11.71 1.67 -28.65
N TRP A 188 -10.47 1.20 -28.75
CA TRP A 188 -9.56 1.52 -29.86
C TRP A 188 -9.76 0.59 -31.05
#